data_AF-A0A1Y0ID50-F1
#
_entry.id   AF-A0A1Y0ID50-F1
#
_cell.length_a   1.000
_cell.length_b   1.000
_cell.length_c   1.000
_cell.angle_alpha   90.00
_cell.angle_beta   90.00
_cell.angle_gamma   90.00
#
_symmetry.space_group_name_H-M   'P 1'
#
loop_
_entity.id
_entity.type
_entity.pdbx_description
1 polymer ?
#
loop_
_entity_poly.entity_id
_entity_poly.type
_entity_poly.pdbx_seq_one_letter_code
_entity_poly.pdbx_strand_id
1 'polypeptide(L)'
;MSVKIFYGADLLEKKHIPAVKHVIQAFKEYKETNNPGTMFGRDAITYRPRSAFEEDIHHVHLLNKQEFKLKKLYLRDKYSRTSDSCLFYCPGFRHADYYLALTIIWQDAHSFMDERHDILNQYAEEALRFRSIY
;
A
#
# COMPACT_ATOMS: atom_id res chain seq x y z
N MET A 1 -19.68 1.28 5.93
CA MET A 1 -19.03 2.07 4.86
C MET A 1 -18.60 1.09 3.80
N SER A 2 -18.79 1.38 2.51
CA SER A 2 -18.43 0.45 1.43
C SER A 2 -17.13 0.92 0.80
N VAL A 3 -16.02 0.24 1.11
CA VAL A 3 -14.72 0.66 0.60
C VAL A 3 -14.66 0.43 -0.91
N LYS A 4 -14.16 1.44 -1.62
CA LYS A 4 -13.94 1.38 -3.07
C LYS A 4 -12.45 1.47 -3.38
N ILE A 5 -11.94 0.47 -4.10
CA ILE A 5 -10.56 0.43 -4.57
C ILE A 5 -10.50 0.75 -6.06
N PHE A 6 -9.71 1.76 -6.40
CA PHE A 6 -9.31 2.11 -7.75
C PHE A 6 -7.90 1.59 -8.00
N TYR A 7 -7.53 1.43 -9.27
CA TYR A 7 -6.22 0.91 -9.66
C TYR A 7 -5.44 2.01 -10.37
N GLY A 8 -4.22 2.29 -9.88
CA GLY A 8 -3.23 3.07 -10.62
C GLY A 8 -2.75 2.33 -11.85
N ALA A 9 -2.06 3.03 -12.75
CA ALA A 9 -1.69 2.50 -14.07
C ALA A 9 -0.93 1.16 -13.97
N ASP A 10 0.10 1.11 -13.11
CA ASP A 10 0.93 -0.09 -12.94
C ASP A 10 0.12 -1.30 -12.42
N LEU A 11 -0.74 -1.07 -11.43
CA LEU A 11 -1.54 -2.15 -10.85
C LEU A 11 -2.72 -2.55 -11.75
N LEU A 12 -3.24 -1.62 -12.56
CA LEU A 12 -4.35 -1.87 -13.49
C LEU A 12 -3.96 -2.94 -14.53
N GLU A 13 -2.73 -2.90 -15.03
CA GLU A 13 -2.20 -3.90 -15.94
C GLU A 13 -2.08 -5.27 -15.27
N LYS A 14 -1.74 -5.29 -13.98
CA LYS A 14 -1.49 -6.51 -13.19
C LYS A 14 -2.73 -7.05 -12.47
N LYS A 15 -3.88 -6.37 -12.53
CA LYS A 15 -5.10 -6.72 -11.78
C LYS A 15 -5.64 -8.12 -12.04
N HIS A 16 -5.26 -8.74 -13.16
CA HIS A 16 -5.70 -10.07 -13.53
C HIS A 16 -4.93 -11.18 -12.79
N ILE A 17 -3.70 -10.88 -12.31
CA ILE A 17 -2.82 -11.81 -11.63
C ILE A 17 -3.46 -12.26 -10.31
N PRO A 18 -3.57 -13.58 -10.03
CA PRO A 18 -4.23 -14.09 -8.83
C PRO A 18 -3.67 -13.53 -7.51
N ALA A 19 -2.34 -13.40 -7.41
CA ALA A 19 -1.69 -12.83 -6.23
C ALA A 19 -2.09 -11.36 -6.00
N VAL A 20 -2.17 -10.56 -7.06
CA VAL A 20 -2.62 -9.16 -6.99
C VAL A 20 -4.08 -9.09 -6.54
N LYS A 21 -4.96 -9.90 -7.13
CA LYS A 21 -6.37 -9.97 -6.70
C LYS A 21 -6.50 -10.30 -5.21
N HIS A 22 -5.70 -11.26 -4.74
CA HIS A 22 -5.72 -11.68 -3.35
C HIS A 22 -5.29 -10.53 -2.41
N VAL A 23 -4.20 -9.84 -2.73
CA VAL A 23 -3.74 -8.68 -1.95
C VAL A 23 -4.78 -7.57 -1.94
N ILE A 24 -5.37 -7.23 -3.08
CA ILE A 24 -6.33 -6.13 -3.16
C ILE A 24 -7.66 -6.45 -2.47
N GLN A 25 -8.13 -7.69 -2.55
CA GLN A 25 -9.30 -8.14 -1.80
C GLN A 25 -9.06 -8.07 -0.29
N ALA A 26 -7.90 -8.57 0.17
CA ALA A 26 -7.55 -8.48 1.58
C ALA A 26 -7.35 -7.03 2.04
N PHE A 27 -6.81 -6.15 1.18
CA PHE A 27 -6.64 -4.74 1.48
C PHE A 27 -7.98 -4.03 1.64
N LYS A 28 -8.95 -4.35 0.77
CA LYS A 28 -10.32 -3.85 0.90
C LYS A 28 -10.93 -4.28 2.24
N GLU A 29 -10.84 -5.56 2.59
CA GLU A 29 -11.33 -6.07 3.88
C GLU A 29 -10.64 -5.39 5.07
N TYR A 30 -9.33 -5.14 4.95
CA TYR A 30 -8.59 -4.39 5.96
C TYR A 30 -9.16 -2.98 6.12
N LYS A 31 -9.34 -2.22 5.04
CA LYS A 31 -9.88 -0.85 5.12
C LYS A 31 -11.35 -0.79 5.55
N GLU A 32 -12.14 -1.83 5.28
CA GLU A 32 -13.53 -1.93 5.76
C GLU A 32 -13.63 -2.22 7.26
N THR A 33 -12.75 -3.08 7.77
CA THR A 33 -12.83 -3.61 9.15
C THR A 33 -11.84 -2.97 10.11
N ASN A 34 -10.89 -2.19 9.58
CA ASN A 34 -9.70 -1.72 10.28
C ASN A 34 -8.85 -2.86 10.90
N ASN A 35 -8.99 -4.09 10.39
CA ASN A 35 -8.24 -5.26 10.84
C ASN A 35 -7.24 -5.71 9.75
N PRO A 36 -5.91 -5.53 9.95
CA PRO A 36 -4.90 -5.90 8.95
C PRO A 36 -4.72 -7.42 8.79
N GLY A 37 -5.34 -8.21 9.66
CA GLY A 37 -5.22 -9.67 9.67
C GLY A 37 -3.76 -10.11 9.79
N THR A 38 -3.44 -11.19 9.06
CA THR A 38 -2.08 -11.75 8.99
C THR A 38 -1.32 -11.34 7.74
N MET A 39 -1.99 -10.69 6.78
CA MET A 39 -1.38 -10.27 5.51
C MET A 39 -0.72 -8.90 5.60
N PHE A 40 -1.31 -7.94 6.31
CA PHE A 40 -0.77 -6.58 6.36
C PHE A 40 0.03 -6.34 7.62
N GLY A 41 1.17 -5.69 7.45
CA GLY A 41 2.08 -5.27 8.51
C GLY A 41 1.83 -3.82 8.92
N ARG A 42 2.93 -3.10 9.11
CA ARG A 42 2.91 -1.66 9.35
C ARG A 42 2.31 -0.97 8.12
N ASP A 43 1.39 -0.06 8.39
CA ASP A 43 0.80 0.86 7.42
C ASP A 43 1.32 2.26 7.78
N ALA A 44 1.99 2.91 6.84
CA ALA A 44 2.68 4.17 7.10
C ALA A 44 2.65 5.10 5.89
N ILE A 45 2.67 6.40 6.17
CA ILE A 45 2.85 7.42 5.16
C ILE A 45 4.25 7.34 4.55
N THR A 46 4.34 7.58 3.25
CA THR A 46 5.58 7.64 2.48
C THR A 46 6.11 9.07 2.52
N TYR A 47 7.10 9.32 3.38
CA TYR A 47 7.64 10.66 3.60
C TYR A 47 8.56 11.17 2.48
N ARG A 48 9.06 10.27 1.62
CA ARG A 48 10.02 10.58 0.57
C ARG A 48 9.64 9.86 -0.72
N PRO A 49 9.77 10.53 -1.89
CA PRO A 49 10.08 11.95 -2.06
C PRO A 49 8.96 12.86 -1.52
N ARG A 50 9.22 14.16 -1.40
CA ARG A 50 8.28 15.14 -0.81
C ARG A 50 6.90 15.13 -1.49
N SER A 51 6.86 14.95 -2.80
CA SER A 51 5.63 14.79 -3.59
C SER A 51 4.76 13.63 -3.11
N ALA A 52 5.36 12.48 -2.77
CA ALA A 52 4.62 11.34 -2.24
C ALA A 52 3.97 11.66 -0.89
N PHE A 53 4.64 12.46 -0.05
CA PHE A 53 4.09 12.93 1.20
C PHE A 53 2.96 13.94 1.01
N GLU A 54 3.15 14.92 0.11
CA GLU A 54 2.16 15.97 -0.18
C GLU A 54 0.86 15.38 -0.77
N GLU A 55 0.99 14.33 -1.59
CA GLU A 55 -0.14 13.62 -2.18
C GLU A 55 -0.64 12.43 -1.34
N ASP A 56 -0.24 12.36 -0.07
CA ASP A 56 -0.77 11.42 0.92
C ASP A 56 -0.63 9.96 0.48
N ILE A 57 0.52 9.61 -0.11
CA ILE A 57 0.84 8.23 -0.49
C ILE A 57 1.28 7.46 0.74
N HIS A 58 0.64 6.33 0.99
CA HIS A 58 0.98 5.38 2.04
C HIS A 58 1.57 4.11 1.44
N HIS A 59 2.29 3.37 2.27
CA HIS A 59 2.70 2.00 2.00
C HIS A 59 2.27 1.12 3.18
N VAL A 60 1.68 -0.02 2.85
CA VAL A 60 1.40 -1.07 3.84
C VAL A 60 2.24 -2.29 3.52
N HIS A 61 3.00 -2.75 4.51
CA HIS A 61 3.86 -3.92 4.35
C HIS A 61 3.04 -5.20 4.14
N LEU A 62 3.50 -6.08 3.26
CA LEU A 62 2.91 -7.40 3.04
C LEU A 62 3.71 -8.44 3.82
N LEU A 63 3.07 -9.13 4.75
CA LEU A 63 3.73 -10.12 5.59
C LEU A 63 3.62 -11.50 4.96
N ASN A 64 4.75 -12.19 4.83
CA ASN A 64 4.74 -13.61 4.54
C ASN A 64 4.43 -14.39 5.83
N LYS A 65 3.50 -15.36 5.75
CA LYS A 65 3.14 -16.25 6.86
C LYS A 65 4.33 -17.01 7.44
N GLN A 66 5.35 -17.31 6.63
CA GLN A 66 6.59 -17.95 7.08
C GLN A 66 7.43 -16.98 7.93
N GLU A 67 7.62 -15.75 7.47
CA GLU A 67 8.33 -14.71 8.22
C GLU A 67 7.62 -14.36 9.53
N PHE A 68 6.28 -14.31 9.51
CA PHE A 68 5.48 -14.06 10.70
C PHE A 68 5.66 -15.14 11.76
N LYS A 69 5.74 -16.41 11.35
CA LYS A 69 5.99 -17.52 12.28
C LYS A 69 7.39 -17.45 12.90
N LEU A 70 8.41 -17.09 12.10
CA LEU A 70 9.79 -17.01 12.55
C LEU A 70 10.05 -15.78 13.44
N LYS A 71 9.41 -14.65 13.16
CA LYS A 71 9.61 -13.37 13.86
C LYS A 71 8.49 -13.04 14.86
N LYS A 72 7.65 -14.01 15.24
CA LYS A 72 6.41 -13.85 16.02
C LYS A 72 6.58 -13.04 17.33
N LEU A 73 7.74 -13.13 17.98
CA LEU A 73 8.06 -12.36 19.19
C LEU A 73 8.36 -10.88 18.89
N TYR A 74 9.08 -10.59 17.81
CA TYR A 74 9.47 -9.24 17.38
C TYR A 74 8.31 -8.48 16.71
N LEU A 75 7.35 -9.20 16.12
CA LEU A 75 6.19 -8.63 15.41
C LEU A 75 4.98 -8.36 16.33
N ARG A 76 5.12 -8.49 17.66
CA ARG A 76 4.06 -8.15 18.62
C ARG A 76 3.73 -6.67 18.62
N ASP A 77 4.74 -5.84 18.39
CA ASP A 77 4.55 -4.41 18.19
C ASP A 77 4.23 -4.10 16.72
N LYS A 78 3.25 -3.21 16.49
CA LYS A 78 2.78 -2.86 15.14
C LYS A 78 3.85 -2.12 14.34
N TYR A 79 4.74 -1.35 14.99
CA TYR A 79 5.80 -0.62 14.30
C TYR A 79 6.91 -1.53 13.76
N SER A 80 7.13 -2.68 14.41
CA SER A 80 8.10 -3.69 13.99
C SER A 80 7.59 -4.63 12.89
N ARG A 81 6.33 -4.50 12.44
CA ARG A 81 5.74 -5.33 11.38
C ARG A 81 6.12 -4.88 9.97
N THR A 82 7.42 -4.80 9.70
CA THR A 82 7.95 -4.48 8.36
C THR A 82 8.37 -5.74 7.60
N SER A 83 8.44 -5.64 6.28
CA SER A 83 8.92 -6.66 5.32
C SER A 83 9.44 -5.96 4.07
N ASP A 84 10.21 -6.64 3.23
CA ASP A 84 10.69 -6.07 1.95
C ASP A 84 9.63 -6.11 0.84
N SER A 85 8.36 -6.23 1.20
CA SER A 85 7.24 -6.14 0.27
C SER A 85 6.17 -5.20 0.80
N CYS A 86 5.55 -4.44 -0.09
CA CYS A 86 4.51 -3.48 0.28
C CYS A 86 3.52 -3.21 -0.85
N LEU A 87 2.33 -2.75 -0.47
CA LEU A 87 1.35 -2.14 -1.36
C LEU A 87 1.41 -0.63 -1.15
N PHE A 88 1.66 0.12 -2.23
CA PHE A 88 1.50 1.57 -2.24
C PHE A 88 0.06 1.95 -2.56
N TYR A 89 -0.49 2.89 -1.81
CA TYR A 89 -1.84 3.38 -2.02
C TYR A 89 -2.01 4.84 -1.60
N CYS A 90 -3.10 5.46 -2.01
CA CYS A 90 -3.49 6.82 -1.63
C CYS A 90 -4.99 6.84 -1.27
N PRO A 91 -5.41 7.41 -0.13
CA PRO A 91 -6.83 7.64 0.15
C PRO A 91 -7.39 8.82 -0.65
N GLY A 92 -8.70 8.82 -0.87
CA GLY A 92 -9.43 9.94 -1.47
C GLY A 92 -9.47 11.14 -0.51
N PHE A 93 -9.51 12.35 -1.07
CA PHE A 93 -9.54 13.57 -0.28
C PHE A 93 -10.96 13.91 0.21
N ARG A 94 -11.97 13.77 -0.64
CA ARG A 94 -13.40 14.02 -0.32
C ARG A 94 -14.12 12.76 0.15
N HIS A 95 -13.63 11.57 -0.21
CA HIS A 95 -14.21 10.27 0.10
C HIS A 95 -13.19 9.40 0.86
N ALA A 96 -13.27 9.40 2.18
CA ALA A 96 -12.33 8.69 3.05
C ALA A 96 -12.41 7.14 2.94
N ASP A 97 -13.45 6.60 2.31
CA ASP A 97 -13.62 5.18 2.01
C ASP A 97 -13.15 4.79 0.60
N TYR A 98 -12.60 5.74 -0.16
CA TYR A 98 -12.08 5.51 -1.51
C TYR A 98 -10.55 5.47 -1.44
N TYR A 99 -9.95 4.50 -2.13
CA TYR A 99 -8.51 4.32 -2.16
C TYR A 99 -8.04 4.03 -3.58
N LEU A 100 -6.93 4.64 -3.97
CA LEU A 100 -6.18 4.30 -5.17
C LEU A 100 -5.04 3.35 -4.79
N ALA A 101 -5.07 2.11 -5.27
CA ALA A 101 -3.96 1.17 -5.15
C ALA A 101 -3.00 1.38 -6.32
N LEU A 102 -1.79 1.89 -6.05
CA LEU A 102 -0.83 2.36 -7.04
C LEU A 102 -0.01 1.21 -7.64
N THR A 103 0.65 0.44 -6.76
CA THR A 103 1.48 -0.71 -7.15
C THR A 103 1.70 -1.66 -5.97
N ILE A 104 2.15 -2.87 -6.27
CA ILE A 104 2.67 -3.82 -5.28
C ILE A 104 4.14 -4.07 -5.58
N ILE A 105 4.99 -3.77 -4.60
CA ILE A 105 6.41 -4.13 -4.60
C ILE A 105 6.55 -5.44 -3.83
N TRP A 106 6.94 -6.51 -4.54
CA TRP A 106 6.99 -7.86 -3.98
C TRP A 106 8.31 -8.18 -3.27
N GLN A 107 9.38 -7.45 -3.58
CA GLN A 107 10.73 -7.59 -3.03
C GLN A 107 11.44 -6.23 -3.05
N ASP A 108 12.43 -6.04 -2.18
CA ASP A 108 13.27 -4.84 -2.09
C ASP A 108 12.50 -3.52 -1.91
N ALA A 109 11.36 -3.54 -1.19
CA ALA A 109 10.52 -2.37 -0.97
C ALA A 109 11.28 -1.18 -0.33
N HIS A 110 12.20 -1.44 0.59
CA HIS A 110 13.00 -0.38 1.21
C HIS A 110 13.96 0.26 0.21
N SER A 111 14.71 -0.54 -0.56
CA SER A 111 15.60 -0.03 -1.61
C SER A 111 14.82 0.72 -2.70
N PHE A 112 13.63 0.22 -3.07
CA PHE A 112 12.74 0.93 -3.99
C PHE A 112 12.38 2.32 -3.47
N MET A 113 12.04 2.44 -2.18
CA MET A 113 11.72 3.74 -1.58
C MET A 113 12.90 4.71 -1.57
N ASP A 114 14.12 4.21 -1.37
CA ASP A 114 15.33 5.02 -1.30
C ASP A 114 15.87 5.42 -2.69
N GLU A 115 15.67 4.58 -3.71
CA GLU A 115 16.32 4.73 -5.01
C GLU A 115 15.37 5.17 -6.13
N ARG A 116 14.09 4.80 -6.06
CA ARG A 116 13.12 4.99 -7.16
C ARG A 116 12.21 6.18 -6.96
N HIS A 117 12.80 7.31 -6.57
CA HIS A 117 12.08 8.58 -6.45
C HIS A 117 11.42 9.01 -7.78
N ASP A 118 12.01 8.64 -8.92
CA ASP A 118 11.43 8.85 -10.26
C ASP A 118 10.04 8.21 -10.38
N ILE A 119 9.90 6.96 -9.97
CA ILE A 119 8.60 6.25 -10.00
C ILE A 119 7.67 6.80 -8.91
N LEU A 120 8.16 7.04 -7.70
CA LEU A 120 7.32 7.58 -6.63
C LEU A 120 6.73 8.96 -6.98
N ASN A 121 7.45 9.78 -7.73
CA ASN A 121 6.92 11.03 -8.29
C ASN A 121 5.78 10.77 -9.29
N GLN A 122 5.90 9.76 -10.16
CA GLN A 122 4.81 9.40 -11.08
C GLN A 122 3.57 8.93 -10.32
N TYR A 123 3.75 8.16 -9.25
CA TYR A 123 2.65 7.78 -8.36
C TYR A 123 2.03 8.98 -7.65
N ALA A 124 2.81 9.97 -7.27
CA ALA A 124 2.29 11.22 -6.71
C ALA A 124 1.41 11.97 -7.72
N GLU A 125 1.81 12.04 -8.98
CA GLU A 125 0.97 12.65 -10.03
C GLU A 125 -0.35 11.89 -10.24
N GLU A 126 -0.33 10.55 -10.18
CA GLU A 126 -1.54 9.74 -10.21
C GLU A 126 -2.44 9.98 -8.99
N ALA A 127 -1.84 10.03 -7.80
CA ALA A 127 -2.53 10.32 -6.54
C ALA A 127 -3.18 11.71 -6.56
N LEU A 128 -2.48 12.75 -7.04
CA LEU A 128 -3.01 14.11 -7.20
C LEU A 128 -4.26 14.12 -8.08
N ARG A 129 -4.20 13.47 -9.24
CA ARG A 129 -5.36 13.39 -10.16
C ARG A 129 -6.54 12.69 -9.50
N PHE A 130 -6.28 11.60 -8.78
CA PHE A 130 -7.31 10.85 -8.06
C PHE A 130 -7.95 11.68 -6.94
N ARG A 131 -7.15 12.31 -6.07
CA ARG A 131 -7.59 13.15 -4.95
C ARG A 131 -8.29 14.45 -5.39
N SER A 132 -8.01 14.92 -6.60
CA SER A 132 -8.72 16.07 -7.18
C SER A 132 -10.17 15.75 -7.55
N ILE A 133 -10.47 14.47 -7.78
CA ILE A 133 -11.81 13.97 -8.14
C ILE A 133 -12.54 13.43 -6.91
N TYR A 134 -11.86 12.61 -6.11
CA TYR A 134 -12.42 11.85 -4.99
C TYR A 134 -11.86 12.28 -3.65
#